data_AF-A0A3D8UNJ1-F1
#
_entry.id   AF-A0A3D8UNJ1-F1
#
_cell.length_a   1.000
_cell.length_b   1.000
_cell.length_c   1.000
_cell.angle_alpha   90.00
_cell.angle_beta   90.00
_cell.angle_gamma   90.00
#
_symmetry.space_group_name_H-M   'P 1'
#
loop_
_entity.id
_entity.type
_entity.pdbx_description
1 polymer ?
#
loop_
_entity_poly.entity_id
_entity_poly.type
_entity_poly.pdbx_seq_one_letter_code
_entity_poly.pdbx_strand_id
1 'polypeptide(L)'
;MKTILSLALLSLLAVSCANQNTGTSDEGVNETPIKPMCSAPPMPQNIWKLEPMLKQKGLITDDMTRSEKETVIRDYINKKNSAYINCVKGKK
;
A
#
# COMPACT_ATOMS: atom_id res chain seq x y z
N MET A 1 49.56 4.66 25.70
CA MET A 1 49.50 3.89 24.44
C MET A 1 48.93 4.80 23.38
N LYS A 2 49.69 5.05 22.33
CA LYS A 2 49.45 6.01 21.25
C LYS A 2 49.35 5.20 19.95
N THR A 3 48.60 5.74 18.99
CA THR A 3 48.50 5.35 17.56
C THR A 3 47.51 4.19 17.29
N ILE A 4 46.72 4.11 16.20
CA ILE A 4 46.75 4.72 14.87
C ILE A 4 45.30 4.91 14.34
N LEU A 5 45.06 6.13 13.87
CA LEU A 5 44.09 6.57 12.86
C LEU A 5 43.99 5.59 11.66
N SER A 6 42.85 4.92 11.45
CA SER A 6 42.54 4.30 10.15
C SER A 6 41.32 4.96 9.52
N LEU A 7 41.65 5.83 8.57
CA LEU A 7 40.80 6.35 7.51
C LEU A 7 40.54 5.23 6.48
N ALA A 8 39.29 4.91 6.22
CA ALA A 8 38.83 4.23 5.00
C ALA A 8 37.41 4.74 4.74
N LEU A 9 37.23 5.91 4.13
CA LEU A 9 37.21 6.14 2.67
C LEU A 9 36.25 5.21 1.91
N LEU A 10 35.18 5.84 1.42
CA LEU A 10 34.55 5.67 0.11
C LEU A 10 34.09 4.27 -0.32
N SER A 11 32.77 4.14 -0.41
CA SER A 11 32.14 3.66 -1.66
C SER A 11 30.67 4.08 -1.73
N LEU A 12 30.45 5.21 -2.41
CA LEU A 12 29.19 5.50 -3.09
C LEU A 12 28.98 4.43 -4.16
N LEU A 13 27.84 3.72 -4.11
CA LEU A 13 27.19 3.15 -5.29
C LEU A 13 25.69 3.36 -5.12
N ALA A 14 25.21 4.53 -5.56
CA ALA A 14 23.79 4.73 -5.81
C ALA A 14 23.44 3.99 -7.11
N VAL A 15 22.82 2.83 -6.98
CA VAL A 15 22.19 2.12 -8.11
C VAL A 15 20.88 2.84 -8.43
N SER A 16 20.92 3.73 -9.42
CA SER A 16 19.71 4.28 -10.03
C SER A 16 19.29 3.39 -11.20
N CYS A 17 18.25 2.56 -11.01
CA CYS A 17 17.58 1.89 -12.10
C CYS A 17 16.73 2.91 -12.87
N ALA A 18 17.29 3.48 -13.95
CA ALA A 18 16.51 4.17 -14.96
C ALA A 18 15.82 3.14 -15.86
N ASN A 19 14.61 2.71 -15.49
CA ASN A 19 13.78 1.87 -16.37
C ASN A 19 13.17 2.74 -17.48
N GLN A 20 13.80 2.70 -18.66
CA GLN A 20 13.30 3.33 -19.87
C GLN A 20 12.31 2.38 -20.54
N ASN A 21 11.01 2.58 -20.33
CA ASN A 21 10.00 2.01 -21.23
C ASN A 21 9.86 2.95 -22.43
N THR A 22 10.73 2.78 -23.42
CA THR A 22 10.52 3.30 -24.78
C THR A 22 9.31 2.60 -25.39
N GLY A 23 8.37 3.39 -25.91
CA GLY A 23 7.13 2.92 -26.49
C GLY A 23 7.31 2.07 -27.75
N THR A 24 6.37 1.16 -27.95
CA THR A 24 6.05 0.58 -29.25
C THR A 24 4.58 0.88 -29.53
N SER A 25 4.38 1.49 -30.70
CA SER A 25 3.12 1.85 -31.32
C SER A 25 2.19 0.66 -31.52
N ASP A 26 0.90 1.00 -31.59
CA ASP A 26 -0.25 0.21 -32.01
C ASP A 26 0.04 -1.01 -32.89
N GLU A 27 -0.34 -2.17 -32.37
CA GLU A 27 -0.84 -3.27 -33.18
C GLU A 27 -2.29 -3.53 -32.73
N GLY A 28 -3.22 -3.27 -33.64
CA GLY A 28 -4.65 -3.20 -33.37
C GLY A 28 -5.24 -4.54 -32.93
N VAL A 29 -5.31 -4.74 -31.62
CA VAL A 29 -6.33 -5.60 -31.01
C VAL A 29 -7.48 -4.67 -30.66
N ASN A 30 -8.67 -4.93 -31.22
CA ASN A 30 -9.91 -4.30 -30.79
C ASN A 30 -10.26 -4.86 -29.39
N GLU A 31 -9.43 -4.54 -28.40
CA GLU A 31 -9.70 -4.86 -27.00
C GLU A 31 -10.79 -3.91 -26.56
N THR A 32 -12.03 -4.40 -26.58
CA THR A 32 -13.08 -3.79 -25.76
C THR A 32 -12.49 -3.61 -24.38
N PRO A 33 -12.40 -2.36 -23.84
CA PRO A 33 -11.70 -2.14 -22.58
C PRO A 33 -12.34 -3.02 -21.51
N ILE A 34 -11.62 -4.06 -21.06
CA ILE A 34 -12.14 -4.94 -20.02
C ILE A 34 -12.28 -4.09 -18.77
N LYS A 35 -13.52 -3.67 -18.49
CA LYS A 35 -13.82 -2.86 -17.32
C LYS A 35 -13.47 -3.68 -16.08
N PRO A 36 -12.64 -3.16 -15.17
CA PRO A 36 -12.29 -3.90 -13.96
C PRO A 36 -13.58 -4.20 -13.17
N MET A 37 -13.72 -5.46 -12.75
CA MET A 37 -14.86 -5.88 -11.94
C MET A 37 -14.62 -5.43 -10.50
N CYS A 38 -15.16 -4.27 -10.15
CA CYS A 38 -15.00 -3.66 -8.84
C CYS A 38 -16.12 -4.11 -7.89
N SER A 39 -15.76 -4.76 -6.78
CA SER A 39 -16.71 -5.10 -5.71
C SER A 39 -16.74 -4.00 -4.65
N ALA A 40 -17.93 -3.46 -4.38
CA ALA A 40 -18.11 -2.51 -3.29
C ALA A 40 -17.87 -3.20 -1.93
N PRO A 41 -17.06 -2.61 -1.04
CA PRO A 41 -16.89 -3.15 0.30
C PRO A 41 -18.20 -3.00 1.11
N PRO A 42 -18.57 -3.98 1.94
CA PRO A 42 -19.75 -3.85 2.79
C PRO A 42 -19.54 -2.76 3.82
N MET A 43 -20.57 -1.93 4.04
CA MET A 43 -20.56 -0.93 5.11
C MET A 43 -20.68 -1.63 6.48
N PRO A 44 -19.70 -1.50 7.38
CA PRO A 44 -19.81 -2.10 8.70
C PRO A 44 -20.82 -1.34 9.56
N GLN A 45 -21.89 -2.00 10.00
CA GLN A 45 -22.86 -1.43 10.96
C GLN A 45 -22.24 -1.14 12.33
N ASN A 46 -21.23 -1.93 12.70
CA ASN A 46 -20.40 -1.72 13.88
C ASN A 46 -18.94 -1.97 13.46
N ILE A 47 -18.13 -0.90 13.51
CA ILE A 47 -16.73 -0.94 13.08
C ILE A 47 -15.88 -1.89 13.94
N TRP A 48 -16.24 -2.11 15.21
CA TRP A 48 -15.50 -2.95 16.15
C TRP A 48 -15.53 -4.43 15.78
N LYS A 49 -16.45 -4.86 14.92
CA LYS A 49 -16.44 -6.23 14.35
C LYS A 49 -15.19 -6.51 13.50
N LEU A 50 -14.45 -5.47 13.11
CA LEU A 50 -13.18 -5.61 12.40
C LEU A 50 -12.00 -5.90 13.33
N GLU A 51 -12.09 -5.59 14.63
CA GLU A 51 -10.98 -5.72 15.57
C GLU A 51 -10.37 -7.13 15.61
N PRO A 52 -11.14 -8.24 15.74
CA PRO A 52 -10.55 -9.58 15.81
C PRO A 52 -9.74 -9.93 14.55
N MET A 53 -10.26 -9.57 13.37
CA MET A 53 -9.55 -9.81 12.12
C MET A 53 -8.33 -8.89 11.98
N LEU A 54 -8.39 -7.65 12.45
CA LEU A 54 -7.26 -6.72 12.40
C LEU A 54 -6.16 -7.13 13.38
N LYS A 55 -6.52 -7.72 14.54
CA LYS A 55 -5.58 -8.38 15.45
C LYS A 55 -4.91 -9.58 14.82
N GLN A 56 -5.67 -10.46 14.17
CA GLN A 56 -5.11 -11.62 13.45
C GLN A 56 -4.11 -11.19 12.36
N LYS A 57 -4.30 -10.01 11.75
CA LYS A 57 -3.38 -9.43 10.77
C LYS A 57 -2.19 -8.66 11.37
N GLY A 58 -2.12 -8.55 12.70
CA GLY A 58 -1.09 -7.77 13.39
C GLY A 58 -1.20 -6.25 13.21
N LEU A 59 -2.36 -5.76 12.74
CA LEU A 59 -2.60 -4.32 12.57
C LEU A 59 -3.11 -3.67 13.86
N ILE A 60 -3.77 -4.44 14.72
CA ILE A 60 -4.15 -4.05 16.07
C ILE A 60 -3.44 -4.97 17.05
N THR A 61 -2.91 -4.40 18.12
CA THR A 61 -2.31 -5.13 19.24
C THR A 61 -3.05 -4.82 20.53
N ASP A 62 -2.83 -5.61 21.58
CA ASP A 62 -3.56 -5.47 22.85
C ASP A 62 -3.07 -4.29 23.71
N ASP A 63 -1.85 -3.81 23.48
CA ASP A 63 -1.26 -2.62 24.10
C ASP A 63 -1.82 -1.30 23.57
N MET A 64 -2.48 -1.32 22.40
CA MET A 64 -3.13 -0.12 21.87
C MET A 64 -4.32 0.31 22.75
N THR A 65 -4.40 1.61 23.00
CA THR A 65 -5.58 2.24 23.58
C THR A 65 -6.79 2.11 22.66
N ARG A 66 -7.99 2.29 23.22
CA ARG A 66 -9.24 2.26 22.43
C ARG A 66 -9.22 3.26 21.27
N SER A 67 -8.68 4.46 21.48
CA SER A 67 -8.61 5.50 20.45
C SER A 67 -7.68 5.11 19.29
N GLU A 68 -6.54 4.50 19.59
CA GLU A 68 -5.61 4.01 18.57
C GLU A 68 -6.24 2.88 17.76
N LYS A 69 -6.90 1.92 18.43
CA LYS A 69 -7.65 0.85 17.76
C LYS A 69 -8.71 1.41 16.82
N GLU A 70 -9.48 2.39 17.28
CA GLU A 70 -10.52 3.06 16.49
C GLU A 70 -9.93 3.73 15.24
N THR A 71 -8.77 4.37 15.39
CA THR A 71 -8.03 5.02 14.29
C THR A 71 -7.61 3.98 13.24
N VAL A 72 -6.98 2.88 13.67
CA VAL A 72 -6.57 1.79 12.76
C VAL A 72 -7.78 1.19 12.03
N ILE A 73 -8.91 1.00 12.73
CA ILE A 73 -10.15 0.48 12.13
C ILE A 73 -10.66 1.44 11.05
N ARG A 74 -10.72 2.74 11.34
CA ARG A 74 -11.17 3.75 10.36
C ARG A 74 -10.24 3.83 9.16
N ASP A 75 -8.94 3.80 9.37
CA ASP A 75 -7.96 3.83 8.29
C ASP A 75 -8.07 2.59 7.38
N TYR A 76 -8.33 1.43 7.97
CA TYR A 76 -8.61 0.22 7.21
C TYR A 76 -9.86 0.37 6.33
N ILE A 77 -10.96 0.89 6.87
CA ILE A 77 -12.20 1.15 6.12
C ILE A 77 -11.93 2.15 4.99
N ASN A 78 -11.25 3.26 5.30
CA ASN A 78 -10.92 4.30 4.33
C ASN A 78 -10.06 3.75 3.19
N LYS A 79 -9.05 2.94 3.49
CA LYS A 79 -8.21 2.29 2.47
C LYS A 79 -9.02 1.41 1.53
N LYS A 80 -9.96 0.63 2.06
CA LYS A 80 -10.84 -0.23 1.25
C LYS A 80 -11.80 0.59 0.38
N ASN A 81 -12.37 1.65 0.93
CA ASN A 81 -13.25 2.56 0.18
C ASN A 81 -12.49 3.28 -0.93
N SER A 82 -11.29 3.80 -0.65
CA SER A 82 -10.43 4.45 -1.64
C SER A 82 -10.03 3.49 -2.76
N ALA A 83 -9.70 2.23 -2.44
CA ALA A 83 -9.42 1.21 -3.46
C ALA A 83 -10.62 0.95 -4.37
N TYR A 84 -11.83 0.87 -3.81
CA TYR A 84 -13.06 0.73 -4.60
C TYR A 84 -13.30 1.94 -5.51
N ILE A 85 -13.17 3.16 -4.98
CA ILE A 85 -13.32 4.41 -5.74
C ILE A 85 -12.33 4.46 -6.91
N ASN A 86 -11.07 4.12 -6.66
CA ASN A 86 -10.02 4.09 -7.69
C ASN A 86 -10.33 3.05 -8.77
N CYS A 87 -10.77 1.85 -8.36
CA CYS A 87 -11.20 0.80 -9.27
C CYS A 87 -12.36 1.28 -10.18
N VAL A 88 -13.42 1.86 -9.59
CA VAL A 88 -14.58 2.34 -10.35
C VAL A 88 -14.21 3.47 -11.31
N LYS A 89 -13.26 4.34 -10.91
CA LYS A 89 -12.76 5.44 -11.75
C LYS A 89 -11.75 4.99 -12.83
N GLY A 90 -11.37 3.71 -12.85
CA GLY A 90 -10.34 3.21 -13.76
C GLY A 90 -8.93 3.78 -13.49
N LYS A 91 -8.72 4.35 -12.30
CA LYS A 91 -7.41 4.89 -11.89
C LYS A 91 -6.68 3.76 -11.16
N LYS A 92 -5.67 3.17 -11.81
CA LYS A 92 -4.75 2.21 -11.18
C LYS A 92 -3.73 2.95 -10.33
#